data_AF-A0A5B0PPE2-F1
#
_entry.id   AF-A0A5B0PPE2-F1
#
_cell.length_a   1.000
_cell.length_b   1.000
_cell.length_c   1.000
_cell.angle_alpha   90.00
_cell.angle_beta   90.00
_cell.angle_gamma   90.00
#
_symmetry.space_group_name_H-M   'P 1'
#
loop_
_entity.id
_entity.type
_entity.pdbx_description
1 polymer ?
#
loop_
_entity_poly.entity_id
_entity_poly.type
_entity_poly.pdbx_seq_one_letter_code
_entity_poly.pdbx_strand_id
1 'polypeptide(L)'
;MIRARKYPWGIIEIDNPAHTDFLKLKNTLLATHLTDLKEITHDFLYENYREQALSRGNHSQAVDQPIPSVDLANRAFKVKEDQLRKEAEKLKEIELRVQREMSEKRQELIAKEESLRSMEVWTWLTTPRDVHYLTTSCRRLI
;
A
#
# COMPACT_ATOMS: atom_id res chain seq x y z
N MET A 1 28.79 -20.03 13.56
CA MET A 1 29.76 -19.34 14.44
C MET A 1 29.00 -18.27 15.21
N ILE A 2 29.10 -18.25 16.55
CA ILE A 2 28.36 -17.29 17.41
C ILE A 2 29.24 -16.04 17.60
N ARG A 3 28.68 -14.84 17.38
CA ARG A 3 29.37 -13.57 17.63
C ARG A 3 29.10 -13.11 19.06
N ALA A 4 30.13 -13.09 19.91
CA ALA A 4 29.99 -12.69 21.31
C ALA A 4 31.19 -11.87 21.79
N ARG A 5 30.97 -11.01 22.77
CA ARG A 5 32.00 -10.27 23.51
C ARG A 5 32.11 -10.80 24.94
N LYS A 6 33.31 -11.18 25.37
CA LYS A 6 33.58 -11.71 26.71
C LYS A 6 34.22 -10.63 27.59
N TYR A 7 33.66 -10.46 28.78
CA TYR A 7 34.20 -9.62 29.85
C TYR A 7 34.43 -10.47 31.11
N PRO A 8 35.21 -9.98 32.10
CA PRO A 8 35.42 -10.70 33.37
C PRO A 8 34.12 -11.00 34.13
N TRP A 9 33.06 -10.20 33.91
CA TRP A 9 31.76 -10.31 34.55
C TRP A 9 30.68 -11.02 33.71
N GLY A 10 30.99 -11.50 32.49
CA GLY A 10 30.01 -12.20 31.67
C GLY A 10 30.27 -12.18 30.17
N ILE A 11 29.37 -12.80 29.41
CA ILE A 11 29.45 -12.89 27.94
C ILE A 11 28.20 -12.24 27.34
N ILE A 12 28.40 -11.34 26.39
CA ILE A 12 27.34 -10.67 25.64
C ILE A 12 27.30 -11.26 24.23
N GLU A 13 26.21 -11.97 23.95
CA GLU A 13 25.91 -12.49 22.61
C GLU A 13 25.31 -11.39 21.73
N ILE A 14 25.91 -11.15 20.57
CA ILE A 14 25.53 -10.05 19.67
C ILE A 14 24.27 -10.40 18.85
N ASP A 15 24.04 -11.68 18.60
CA ASP A 15 22.87 -12.13 17.84
C ASP A 15 21.63 -12.34 18.73
N ASN A 16 21.77 -12.17 20.05
CA ASN A 16 20.69 -12.35 21.02
C ASN A 16 19.93 -11.02 21.24
N PRO A 17 18.62 -10.95 20.90
CA PRO A 17 17.83 -9.73 21.01
C PRO A 17 17.58 -9.27 22.47
N ALA A 18 17.78 -10.14 23.45
CA ALA A 18 17.70 -9.77 24.86
C ALA A 18 18.92 -8.96 25.34
N HIS A 19 20.05 -9.07 24.63
CA HIS A 19 21.30 -8.40 24.98
C HIS A 19 21.59 -7.18 24.11
N THR A 20 21.12 -7.16 22.85
CA THR A 20 21.41 -6.08 21.92
C THR A 20 20.37 -5.93 20.81
N ASP A 21 20.17 -4.70 20.35
CA ASP A 21 19.34 -4.37 19.18
C ASP A 21 20.06 -4.56 17.84
N PHE A 22 21.23 -5.21 17.81
CA PHE A 22 22.03 -5.39 16.60
C PHE A 22 21.22 -5.99 15.44
N LEU A 23 20.36 -6.97 15.71
CA LEU A 23 19.55 -7.62 14.68
C LEU A 23 18.55 -6.64 14.05
N LYS A 24 17.93 -5.77 14.87
CA LYS A 24 17.00 -4.74 14.39
C LYS A 24 17.75 -3.75 13.51
N LEU A 25 18.88 -3.22 13.99
CA LEU A 25 19.70 -2.28 13.23
C LEU A 25 20.15 -2.84 11.88
N LYS A 26 20.67 -4.08 11.88
CA LYS A 26 21.10 -4.77 10.65
C LYS A 26 19.95 -4.89 9.66
N ASN A 27 18.77 -5.32 10.12
CA ASN A 27 17.60 -5.48 9.25
C ASN A 27 17.13 -4.13 8.70
N THR A 28 17.06 -3.10 9.53
CA THR A 28 16.71 -1.74 9.11
C THR A 28 17.68 -1.22 8.04
N LEU A 29 18.99 -1.32 8.26
CA LEU A 29 19.99 -0.77 7.35
C LEU A 29 20.16 -1.57 6.06
N LEU A 30 20.21 -2.90 6.15
CA LEU A 30 20.65 -3.75 5.04
C LEU A 30 19.51 -4.50 4.35
N ALA A 31 18.37 -4.68 5.02
CA ALA A 31 17.24 -5.42 4.44
C ALA A 31 16.13 -4.48 3.95
N THR A 32 15.69 -3.52 4.79
CA THR A 32 14.55 -2.67 4.44
C THR A 32 14.96 -1.36 3.76
N HIS A 33 15.90 -0.59 4.32
CA HIS A 33 16.19 0.78 3.85
C HIS A 33 17.44 0.92 2.99
N LEU A 34 18.10 -0.17 2.61
CA LEU A 34 19.35 -0.11 1.85
C LEU A 34 19.19 0.63 0.52
N THR A 35 18.09 0.37 -0.18
CA THR A 35 17.79 1.01 -1.47
C THR A 35 17.55 2.51 -1.29
N ASP A 36 16.71 2.91 -0.34
CA ASP A 36 16.41 4.32 -0.05
C ASP A 36 17.69 5.10 0.31
N LEU A 37 18.56 4.51 1.13
CA LEU A 37 19.84 5.12 1.51
C LEU A 37 20.75 5.32 0.29
N LYS A 38 20.75 4.38 -0.66
CA LYS A 38 21.50 4.52 -1.92
C LYS A 38 20.91 5.61 -2.81
N GLU A 39 19.60 5.66 -2.96
CA GLU A 39 18.90 6.69 -3.75
C GLU A 39 19.19 8.09 -3.20
N ILE A 40 19.04 8.30 -1.89
CA ILE A 40 19.35 9.60 -1.25
C ILE A 40 20.81 9.97 -1.46
N THR A 41 21.72 9.00 -1.35
CA THR A 41 23.14 9.28 -1.56
C THR A 41 23.42 9.70 -3.00
N HIS A 42 22.78 9.06 -3.97
CA HIS A 42 22.99 9.35 -5.38
C HIS A 42 22.27 10.62 -5.84
N ASP A 43 20.94 10.64 -5.73
CA ASP A 43 20.09 11.67 -6.30
C ASP A 43 20.25 13.01 -5.60
N PHE A 44 20.73 12.98 -4.36
CA PHE A 44 20.79 14.16 -3.53
C PHE A 44 22.22 14.49 -3.08
N LEU A 45 22.86 13.63 -2.27
CA LEU A 45 24.17 13.96 -1.71
C LEU A 45 25.22 14.12 -2.81
N TYR A 46 25.24 13.19 -3.77
CA TYR A 46 26.19 13.21 -4.87
C TYR A 46 25.86 14.29 -5.91
N GLU A 47 24.61 14.43 -6.35
CA GLU A 47 24.27 15.48 -7.33
C GLU A 47 24.50 16.89 -6.78
N ASN A 48 24.16 17.16 -5.52
CA ASN A 48 24.47 18.47 -4.90
C ASN A 48 25.97 18.75 -4.87
N TYR A 49 26.78 17.74 -4.54
CA TYR A 49 28.23 17.86 -4.58
C TYR A 49 28.72 18.09 -6.01
N ARG A 50 28.17 17.35 -6.99
CA ARG A 50 28.53 17.44 -8.40
C ARG A 50 28.25 18.81 -8.97
N GLU A 51 27.09 19.40 -8.70
CA GLU A 51 26.74 20.77 -9.09
C GLU A 51 27.69 21.80 -8.48
N GLN A 52 28.04 21.65 -7.19
CA GLN A 52 29.01 22.52 -6.53
C GLN A 52 30.41 22.38 -7.13
N ALA A 53 30.84 21.15 -7.46
CA ALA A 53 32.13 20.91 -8.08
C ALA A 53 32.20 21.52 -9.50
N LEU A 54 31.14 21.38 -10.30
CA LEU A 54 31.07 21.95 -11.65
C LEU A 54 31.00 23.49 -11.64
N SER A 55 30.25 24.08 -10.71
CA SER A 55 30.17 25.53 -10.56
C SER A 55 31.50 26.15 -10.08
N ARG A 56 32.23 25.45 -9.20
CA ARG A 56 33.60 25.82 -8.81
C ARG A 56 34.60 25.63 -9.95
N GLY A 57 34.42 24.64 -10.81
CA GLY A 57 35.26 24.42 -11.99
C GLY A 57 35.20 25.57 -13.01
N ASN A 58 34.10 26.30 -13.06
CA ASN A 58 33.93 27.49 -13.92
C ASN A 58 34.48 28.79 -13.30
N HIS A 59 34.75 28.80 -12.00
CA HIS A 59 35.39 29.90 -11.28
C HIS A 59 36.59 29.37 -10.50
N SER A 60 37.73 29.28 -11.18
CA SER A 60 39.03 29.06 -10.52
C SER A 60 39.16 30.00 -9.31
N GLN A 61 39.28 29.40 -8.13
CA GLN A 61 39.37 29.97 -6.76
C GLN A 61 38.07 29.93 -5.95
N ALA A 62 37.88 28.86 -5.17
CA ALA A 62 37.41 28.94 -3.79
C ALA A 62 37.64 27.58 -3.10
N VAL A 63 38.71 27.53 -2.31
CA VAL A 63 39.03 26.47 -1.35
C VAL A 63 38.06 26.55 -0.16
N ASP A 64 37.69 25.39 0.39
CA ASP A 64 36.96 25.18 1.66
C ASP A 64 35.67 25.98 1.89
N GLN A 65 34.54 25.36 1.59
CA GLN A 65 33.32 25.61 2.38
C GLN A 65 32.83 24.27 2.93
N PRO A 66 32.44 24.19 4.21
CA PRO A 66 31.93 22.96 4.79
C PRO A 66 30.65 22.58 4.05
N ILE A 67 30.59 21.31 3.65
CA ILE A 67 29.51 20.71 2.89
C ILE A 67 28.17 20.96 3.62
N PRO A 68 27.19 21.68 3.06
CA PRO A 68 25.86 21.79 3.66
C PRO A 68 25.02 20.57 3.25
N SER A 69 25.47 19.34 3.58
CA SER A 69 24.89 18.10 3.02
C SER A 69 23.81 17.44 3.88
N VAL A 70 23.87 17.53 5.20
CA VAL A 70 22.99 16.72 6.07
C VAL A 70 21.61 17.36 6.23
N ASP A 71 21.54 18.67 6.44
CA ASP A 71 20.25 19.35 6.65
C ASP A 71 19.37 19.37 5.40
N LEU A 72 19.98 19.49 4.23
CA LEU A 72 19.23 19.53 2.98
C LEU A 72 18.71 18.11 2.62
N ALA A 73 19.46 17.06 2.93
CA ALA A 73 19.02 15.67 2.77
C ALA A 73 17.89 15.31 3.74
N ASN A 74 18.01 15.77 4.99
CA ASN A 74 16.97 15.61 6.01
C ASN A 74 15.68 16.36 5.63
N ARG A 75 15.80 17.54 5.01
CA ARG A 75 14.64 18.28 4.48
C ARG A 75 13.98 17.54 3.31
N ALA A 76 14.77 17.00 2.38
CA ALA A 76 14.26 16.20 1.27
C ALA A 76 13.52 14.95 1.76
N PHE A 77 14.06 14.26 2.77
CA PHE A 77 13.40 13.11 3.40
C PHE A 77 12.03 13.48 3.98
N LYS A 78 11.97 14.56 4.78
CA LYS A 78 10.70 15.05 5.35
C LYS A 78 9.68 15.41 4.27
N VAL A 79 10.10 16.03 3.17
CA VAL A 79 9.20 16.39 2.07
C VAL A 79 8.64 15.13 1.39
N LYS A 80 9.49 14.14 1.10
CA LYS A 80 9.08 12.87 0.46
C LYS A 80 8.14 12.08 1.38
N GLU A 81 8.42 12.05 2.69
CA GLU A 81 7.58 11.42 3.70
C GLU A 81 6.19 12.09 3.80
N ASP A 82 6.14 13.41 3.87
CA ASP A 82 4.88 14.16 3.92
C ASP A 82 4.05 13.98 2.64
N GLN A 83 4.70 13.87 1.48
CA GLN A 83 4.03 13.63 0.21
C GLN A 83 3.41 12.23 0.16
N LEU A 84 4.16 11.20 0.55
CA LEU A 84 3.65 9.83 0.65
C LEU A 84 2.48 9.72 1.64
N ARG A 85 2.55 10.44 2.76
CA ARG A 85 1.46 10.47 3.75
C ARG A 85 0.17 11.04 3.17
N LYS A 86 0.25 12.12 2.39
CA LYS A 86 -0.92 12.71 1.72
C LYS A 86 -1.49 11.80 0.63
N GLU A 87 -0.62 11.11 -0.11
CA GLU A 87 -1.05 10.16 -1.13
C GLU A 87 -1.77 8.95 -0.50
N ALA A 88 -1.27 8.42 0.61
CA ALA A 88 -1.91 7.34 1.36
C ALA A 88 -3.30 7.75 1.89
N GLU A 89 -3.44 8.98 2.38
CA GLU A 89 -4.74 9.51 2.86
C GLU A 89 -5.76 9.62 1.71
N LYS A 90 -5.34 10.15 0.55
CA LYS A 90 -6.19 10.19 -0.65
C LYS A 90 -6.60 8.80 -1.12
N LEU A 91 -5.69 7.84 -1.08
CA LEU A 91 -5.98 6.47 -1.50
C LEU A 91 -7.03 5.82 -0.59
N LYS A 92 -6.92 6.04 0.73
CA LYS A 92 -7.88 5.57 1.73
C LYS A 92 -9.26 6.22 1.55
N GLU A 93 -9.30 7.52 1.21
CA GLU A 93 -10.56 8.20 0.90
C GLU A 93 -11.26 7.61 -0.32
N ILE A 94 -10.50 7.34 -1.39
CA ILE A 94 -11.01 6.69 -2.61
C ILE A 94 -11.53 5.29 -2.28
N GLU A 95 -10.78 4.50 -1.51
CA GLU A 95 -11.18 3.16 -1.09
C GLU A 95 -12.52 3.18 -0.32
N LEU A 96 -12.65 4.05 0.67
CA LEU A 96 -13.89 4.21 1.44
C LEU A 96 -15.07 4.67 0.59
N ARG A 97 -14.82 5.51 -0.42
CA ARG A 97 -15.84 5.93 -1.37
C ARG A 97 -16.31 4.77 -2.23
N VAL A 98 -15.37 4.03 -2.83
CA VAL A 98 -15.68 2.86 -3.67
C VAL A 98 -16.42 1.80 -2.85
N GLN A 99 -15.99 1.56 -1.61
CA GLN A 99 -16.62 0.57 -0.74
C GLN A 99 -18.08 0.95 -0.40
N ARG A 100 -18.35 2.24 -0.15
CA ARG A 100 -19.72 2.74 0.05
C ARG A 100 -20.58 2.56 -1.19
N GLU A 101 -20.11 3.02 -2.35
CA GLU A 101 -20.82 2.89 -3.63
C GLU A 101 -21.14 1.41 -3.95
N MET A 102 -20.17 0.51 -3.73
CA MET A 102 -20.36 -0.94 -3.88
C MET A 102 -21.42 -1.49 -2.91
N SER A 103 -21.41 -1.04 -1.65
CA SER A 103 -22.39 -1.49 -0.64
C SER A 103 -23.81 -1.03 -0.95
N GLU A 104 -23.98 0.20 -1.43
CA GLU A 104 -25.27 0.77 -1.83
C GLU A 104 -25.81 0.04 -3.07
N LYS A 105 -24.98 -0.18 -4.09
CA LYS A 105 -25.37 -0.94 -5.28
C LYS A 105 -25.78 -2.36 -4.95
N ARG A 106 -25.10 -3.00 -4.00
CA ARG A 106 -25.47 -4.34 -3.51
C ARG A 106 -26.83 -4.33 -2.81
N GLN A 107 -27.11 -3.35 -1.96
CA GLN A 107 -28.42 -3.21 -1.31
C GLN A 107 -29.54 -2.93 -2.32
N GLU A 108 -29.29 -2.06 -3.30
CA GLU A 108 -30.24 -1.75 -4.36
C GLU A 108 -30.59 -3.01 -5.18
N LEU A 109 -29.60 -3.83 -5.50
CA LEU A 109 -29.80 -5.10 -6.20
C LEU A 109 -30.63 -6.08 -5.36
N ILE A 110 -30.35 -6.21 -4.06
CA ILE A 110 -31.13 -7.06 -3.15
C ILE A 110 -32.59 -6.59 -3.09
N ALA A 111 -32.83 -5.29 -2.94
CA ALA A 111 -34.20 -4.74 -2.90
C ALA A 111 -34.94 -4.97 -4.23
N LYS A 112 -34.24 -4.85 -5.37
CA LYS A 112 -34.79 -5.16 -6.69
C LYS A 112 -35.12 -6.65 -6.84
N GLU A 113 -34.25 -7.53 -6.36
CA GLU A 113 -34.47 -8.98 -6.33
C GLU A 113 -35.70 -9.35 -5.48
N GLU A 114 -35.85 -8.75 -4.30
CA GLU A 114 -37.02 -8.95 -3.43
C GLU A 114 -38.31 -8.44 -4.07
N SER A 115 -38.27 -7.28 -4.73
CA SER A 115 -39.42 -6.74 -5.45
C SER A 115 -39.83 -7.63 -6.61
N LEU A 116 -38.87 -8.09 -7.43
CA LEU A 116 -39.13 -9.05 -8.50
C LEU A 116 -39.73 -10.34 -7.95
N ARG A 117 -39.17 -10.89 -6.86
CA ARG A 117 -39.68 -12.09 -6.21
C ARG A 117 -41.09 -11.90 -5.66
N SER A 118 -41.39 -10.74 -5.07
CA SER A 118 -42.74 -10.41 -4.59
C SER A 118 -43.75 -10.31 -5.74
N MET A 119 -43.32 -9.75 -6.88
CA MET A 119 -44.12 -9.63 -8.09
C MET A 119 -44.37 -11.01 -8.72
N GLU A 120 -43.34 -11.86 -8.84
CA GLU A 120 -43.48 -13.24 -9.28
C GLU A 120 -44.48 -13.99 -8.39
N VAL A 121 -44.33 -13.95 -7.06
CA VAL A 121 -45.28 -14.58 -6.13
C VAL A 121 -46.70 -14.01 -6.30
N TRP A 122 -46.85 -12.69 -6.46
CA TRP A 122 -48.15 -12.09 -6.72
C TRP A 122 -48.74 -12.57 -8.05
N THR A 123 -47.95 -12.65 -9.12
CA THR A 123 -48.41 -13.20 -10.41
C THR A 123 -48.85 -14.66 -10.28
N TRP A 124 -48.14 -15.50 -9.51
CA TRP A 124 -48.56 -16.88 -9.24
C TRP A 124 -49.86 -16.97 -8.42
N LEU A 125 -50.18 -15.94 -7.62
CA LEU A 125 -51.38 -15.88 -6.78
C LEU A 125 -52.59 -15.23 -7.47
N THR A 126 -52.37 -14.33 -8.44
CA THR A 126 -53.43 -13.57 -9.11
C THR A 126 -53.76 -14.02 -10.52
N THR A 127 -52.93 -14.86 -11.16
CA THR A 127 -53.35 -15.56 -12.37
C THR A 127 -54.50 -16.50 -12.01
N PRO A 128 -55.72 -16.30 -12.56
CA PRO A 128 -56.76 -17.30 -12.45
C PRO A 128 -56.19 -18.59 -13.03
N ARG A 129 -56.17 -19.67 -12.24
CA ARG A 129 -56.11 -21.02 -12.80
C ARG A 129 -57.42 -21.28 -13.53
N ASP A 130 -57.57 -20.70 -14.72
CA ASP A 130 -58.54 -21.10 -15.75
C ASP A 130 -57.71 -21.63 -16.93
N VAL A 131 -57.57 -22.95 -17.08
CA VAL A 131 -58.57 -23.92 -17.55
C VAL A 131 -58.93 -23.69 -19.03
N HIS A 132 -58.69 -24.75 -19.81
CA HIS A 132 -59.03 -24.99 -21.21
C HIS A 132 -58.13 -24.41 -22.32
N TYR A 133 -58.02 -25.24 -23.37
CA TYR A 133 -57.33 -25.06 -24.66
C TYR A 133 -55.80 -25.21 -24.56
N LEU A 134 -55.20 -26.35 -24.89
CA LEU A 134 -55.20 -27.00 -26.22
C LEU A 134 -55.10 -28.52 -25.99
N THR A 135 -56.16 -29.29 -26.20
CA THR A 135 -56.46 -29.95 -27.48
C THR A 135 -55.22 -30.46 -28.22
N THR A 136 -55.30 -31.75 -28.58
CA THR A 136 -54.57 -32.37 -29.68
C THR A 136 -53.18 -32.86 -29.29
N SER A 137 -53.10 -34.14 -28.93
CA SER A 137 -52.66 -35.15 -29.90
C SER A 137 -52.27 -36.44 -29.19
N CYS A 138 -52.92 -37.53 -29.62
CA CYS A 138 -52.41 -38.91 -29.63
C CYS A 138 -52.07 -39.55 -28.26
N ARG A 139 -52.43 -40.79 -27.97
CA ARG A 139 -53.03 -41.88 -28.74
C ARG A 139 -53.27 -42.99 -27.72
N ARG A 140 -54.40 -43.69 -27.86
CA ARG A 140 -54.46 -45.16 -27.91
C ARG A 140 -54.10 -45.94 -26.64
N LEU A 141 -55.07 -46.67 -26.12
CA LEU A 141 -55.04 -48.12 -25.80
C LEU A 141 -56.42 -48.45 -25.20
N ILE A 142 -57.28 -49.09 -26.00
CA ILE A 142 -57.87 -50.43 -25.75
C ILE A 142 -58.90 -50.40 -24.63
#